data_AF-A0AAW9IAQ9-F1
#
_entry.id   AF-A0AAW9IAQ9-F1
#
_cell.length_a   1.000
_cell.length_b   1.000
_cell.length_c   1.000
_cell.angle_alpha   90.00
_cell.angle_beta   90.00
_cell.angle_gamma   90.00
#
_symmetry.space_group_name_H-M   'P 1'
#
loop_
_entity.id
_entity.type
_entity.pdbx_description
1 polymer ?
#
loop_
_entity_poly.entity_id
_entity_poly.type
_entity_poly.pdbx_seq_one_letter_code
_entity_poly.pdbx_strand_id
1 'polypeptide(L)'
;NNPVGITTLVDNGGLFPKGIIGLLQSMLIVIFSYAGIGVVAMASSEVKDPRQDIPKAMLILLLVLIFLYVVSILTVVCLIPWNTISMEKSPFISALESINIPFAASIMNAVVLVASFSVMTGSYFSAIMML
;
A
#
# COMPACT_ATOMS: atom_id res chain seq x y z
N ASN A 1 -4.41 -19.50 21.51
CA ASN A 1 -5.36 -18.37 21.42
C ASN A 1 -4.60 -17.08 21.24
N ASN A 2 -4.23 -16.75 20.01
CA ASN A 2 -3.68 -15.43 19.70
C ASN A 2 -4.87 -14.48 19.60
N PRO A 3 -4.96 -13.42 20.43
CA PRO A 3 -6.06 -12.49 20.32
C PRO A 3 -5.99 -11.79 18.96
N VAL A 4 -7.06 -11.94 18.18
CA VAL A 4 -7.29 -11.26 16.91
C VAL A 4 -8.16 -10.04 17.19
N GLY A 5 -7.76 -8.85 16.71
CA GLY A 5 -8.51 -7.61 16.88
C GLY A 5 -7.71 -6.44 17.46
N ILE A 6 -8.41 -5.43 17.98
CA ILE A 6 -7.83 -4.17 18.48
C ILE A 6 -6.83 -4.41 19.63
N THR A 7 -6.96 -5.51 20.36
CA THR A 7 -6.04 -5.93 21.43
C THR A 7 -4.62 -6.23 20.91
N THR A 8 -4.48 -6.71 19.67
CA THR A 8 -3.17 -6.96 19.05
C THR A 8 -2.35 -5.68 18.85
N LEU A 9 -3.04 -4.55 18.61
CA LEU A 9 -2.43 -3.22 18.43
C LEU A 9 -1.95 -2.61 19.76
N VAL A 10 -2.64 -2.90 20.86
CA VAL A 10 -2.36 -2.31 22.18
C VAL A 10 -1.34 -3.12 22.96
N ASP A 11 -1.43 -4.46 22.91
CA ASP A 11 -0.60 -5.34 23.76
C ASP A 11 0.83 -5.57 23.24
N ASN A 12 1.11 -5.32 21.95
CA ASN A 12 2.45 -5.49 21.35
C ASN A 12 3.28 -4.19 21.35
N GLY A 13 3.32 -3.45 22.46
CA GLY A 13 4.18 -2.27 22.61
C GLY A 13 3.55 -0.92 22.22
N GLY A 14 2.22 -0.84 22.13
CA GLY A 14 1.47 0.39 21.84
C GLY A 14 1.60 0.89 20.39
N LEU A 15 1.10 2.11 20.13
CA LEU A 15 1.12 2.72 18.78
C LEU A 15 2.53 3.19 18.33
N PHE A 16 3.49 3.31 19.25
CA PHE A 16 4.85 3.80 18.97
C PHE A 16 5.95 2.95 19.64
N PRO A 17 6.08 1.65 19.30
CA PRO A 17 7.03 0.75 19.95
C PRO A 17 8.50 1.10 19.69
N LYS A 18 8.79 1.79 18.58
CA LYS A 18 10.14 2.26 18.20
C LYS A 18 10.34 3.79 18.39
N GLY A 19 9.40 4.46 19.08
CA GLY A 19 9.44 5.90 19.32
C GLY A 19 9.47 6.76 18.03
N ILE A 20 9.88 8.03 18.18
CA ILE A 20 9.94 9.02 17.09
C ILE A 20 10.92 8.61 15.97
N ILE A 21 12.00 7.90 16.31
CA ILE A 21 12.98 7.44 15.32
C ILE A 21 12.34 6.42 14.37
N GLY A 22 11.54 5.49 14.90
CA GLY A 22 10.78 4.54 14.07
C GLY A 22 9.76 5.22 13.17
N LEU A 23 9.10 6.29 13.66
CA LEU A 23 8.20 7.11 12.85
C LEU A 23 8.95 7.73 11.66
N LEU A 24 10.08 8.40 11.90
CA LEU A 24 10.87 9.03 10.85
C LEU A 24 11.36 8.03 9.79
N GLN A 25 11.79 6.84 10.20
CA GLN A 25 12.18 5.78 9.27
C GLN A 25 11.00 5.30 8.41
N SER A 26 9.83 5.12 9.02
CA SER A 26 8.62 4.73 8.28
C SER A 26 8.17 5.80 7.29
N MET A 27 8.32 7.09 7.65
CA MET A 27 7.98 8.20 6.75
C MET A 27 8.80 8.16 5.45
N LEU A 28 10.07 7.78 5.51
CA LEU A 28 10.91 7.66 4.32
C LEU A 28 10.39 6.60 3.34
N ILE A 29 9.99 5.44 3.87
CA ILE A 29 9.40 4.34 3.08
C ILE A 29 8.09 4.82 2.44
N VAL A 30 7.25 5.50 3.23
CA VAL A 30 5.96 6.04 2.76
C VAL A 30 6.17 7.03 1.61
N ILE A 31 7.10 7.99 1.75
CA ILE A 31 7.42 8.95 0.68
C ILE A 31 7.84 8.23 -0.61
N PHE A 32 8.69 7.19 -0.48
CA PHE A 32 9.13 6.40 -1.63
C PHE A 32 7.96 5.68 -2.32
N SER A 33 7.00 5.15 -1.56
CA SER A 33 5.80 4.51 -2.11
C SER A 33 4.90 5.45 -2.93
N TYR A 34 4.96 6.77 -2.69
CA TYR A 34 4.19 7.77 -3.43
C TYR A 34 4.91 8.34 -4.67
N ALA A 35 6.15 7.91 -4.96
CA ALA A 35 6.94 8.43 -6.07
C ALA A 35 6.26 8.25 -7.46
N GLY A 36 5.35 7.28 -7.60
CA GLY A 36 4.64 6.99 -8.85
C GLY A 36 3.48 7.94 -9.20
N ILE A 37 3.11 8.88 -8.33
CA ILE A 37 1.95 9.75 -8.56
C ILE A 37 2.13 10.72 -9.75
N GLY A 38 3.38 10.91 -10.20
CA GLY A 38 3.73 11.78 -11.33
C GLY A 38 3.14 11.34 -12.67
N VAL A 39 2.68 10.09 -12.81
CA VAL A 39 2.04 9.60 -14.05
C VAL A 39 0.78 10.39 -14.40
N VAL A 40 0.09 10.97 -13.41
CA VAL A 40 -1.11 11.81 -13.62
C VAL A 40 -0.78 13.08 -14.41
N ALA A 41 0.44 13.63 -14.24
CA ALA A 41 0.87 14.80 -14.98
C ALA A 41 1.07 14.49 -16.48
N MET A 42 1.42 13.26 -16.83
CA MET A 42 1.57 12.85 -18.23
C MET A 42 0.23 12.79 -18.96
N ALA A 43 -0.86 12.48 -18.26
CA ALA A 43 -2.21 12.51 -18.81
C ALA A 43 -2.72 13.92 -19.10
N SER A 44 -2.01 14.98 -18.70
CA SER A 44 -2.43 16.38 -18.94
C SER A 44 -2.59 16.75 -20.41
N SER A 45 -1.89 16.07 -21.33
CA SER A 45 -2.02 16.26 -22.78
C SER A 45 -3.33 15.68 -23.36
N GLU A 46 -3.97 14.74 -22.65
CA GLU A 46 -5.20 14.07 -23.11
C GLU A 46 -6.47 14.62 -22.43
N VAL A 47 -6.33 15.54 -21.48
CA VAL A 47 -7.44 16.13 -20.72
C VAL A 47 -7.91 17.43 -21.38
N LYS A 48 -9.24 17.60 -21.52
CA LYS A 48 -9.86 18.79 -22.15
C LYS A 48 -9.57 20.10 -21.39
N ASP A 49 -9.61 20.08 -20.05
CA ASP A 49 -9.30 21.24 -19.22
C ASP A 49 -8.26 20.91 -18.12
N PRO A 50 -6.97 20.88 -18.48
CA PRO A 50 -5.91 20.42 -17.60
C PRO A 50 -5.70 21.34 -16.38
N ARG A 51 -6.11 22.62 -16.45
CA ARG A 51 -5.90 23.58 -15.35
C ARG A 51 -6.75 23.27 -14.13
N GLN A 52 -7.94 22.71 -14.34
CA GLN A 52 -8.88 22.40 -13.25
C GLN A 52 -8.98 20.91 -12.96
N ASP A 53 -8.87 20.04 -13.97
CA ASP A 53 -9.11 18.62 -13.80
C ASP A 53 -7.89 17.87 -13.27
N ILE A 54 -6.67 18.25 -13.65
CA ILE A 54 -5.43 17.61 -13.16
C ILE A 54 -5.26 17.82 -11.64
N PRO A 55 -5.38 19.03 -11.08
CA PRO A 55 -5.26 19.22 -9.64
C PRO A 55 -6.32 18.44 -8.85
N LYS A 56 -7.56 18.40 -9.34
CA LYS A 56 -8.66 17.64 -8.72
C LYS A 56 -8.38 16.14 -8.75
N ALA A 57 -7.98 15.61 -9.91
CA ALA A 57 -7.66 14.19 -10.06
C ALA A 57 -6.51 13.77 -9.16
N MET A 58 -5.44 14.58 -9.07
CA MET A 58 -4.33 14.32 -8.15
C MET A 58 -4.78 14.27 -6.68
N LEU A 59 -5.63 15.21 -6.25
CA LEU A 59 -6.13 15.25 -4.87
C LEU A 59 -6.99 14.02 -4.56
N ILE A 60 -7.87 13.63 -5.48
CA ILE A 60 -8.69 12.41 -5.36
C ILE A 60 -7.80 11.17 -5.28
N LEU A 61 -6.80 11.06 -6.16
CA LEU A 61 -5.86 9.94 -6.16
C LEU A 61 -5.08 9.88 -4.83
N LEU A 62 -4.59 11.01 -4.34
CA LEU A 62 -3.94 11.08 -3.03
C LEU A 62 -4.87 10.60 -1.90
N LEU A 63 -6.12 11.09 -1.85
CA LEU A 63 -7.08 10.69 -0.82
C LEU A 63 -7.40 9.20 -0.87
N VAL A 64 -7.62 8.66 -2.07
CA VAL A 64 -7.91 7.23 -2.27
C VAL A 64 -6.71 6.37 -1.86
N LEU A 65 -5.49 6.76 -2.23
CA LEU A 65 -4.28 6.04 -1.84
C LEU A 65 -4.07 6.08 -0.33
N ILE A 66 -4.16 7.25 0.30
CA ILE A 66 -4.04 7.38 1.77
C ILE A 66 -5.05 6.48 2.47
N PHE A 67 -6.32 6.54 2.04
CA PHE A 67 -7.38 5.71 2.59
C PHE A 67 -7.06 4.22 2.44
N LEU A 68 -6.67 3.78 1.24
CA LEU A 68 -6.36 2.38 0.96
C LEU A 68 -5.16 1.89 1.77
N TYR A 69 -4.11 2.70 1.92
CA TYR A 69 -2.93 2.37 2.73
C TYR A 69 -3.29 2.21 4.20
N VAL A 70 -4.02 3.16 4.78
CA VAL A 70 -4.40 3.13 6.20
C VAL A 70 -5.30 1.93 6.49
N VAL A 71 -6.32 1.70 5.65
CA VAL A 71 -7.24 0.56 5.79
C VAL A 71 -6.49 -0.76 5.66
N SER A 72 -5.60 -0.86 4.67
CA SER A 72 -4.77 -2.04 4.45
C SER A 72 -3.89 -2.36 5.66
N ILE A 73 -3.12 -1.39 6.15
CA ILE A 73 -2.19 -1.58 7.28
C ILE A 73 -2.97 -1.95 8.54
N LEU A 74 -4.08 -1.26 8.82
CA LEU A 74 -4.95 -1.59 9.95
C LEU A 74 -5.48 -3.01 9.87
N THR A 75 -5.91 -3.45 8.68
CA THR A 75 -6.39 -4.83 8.48
C THR A 75 -5.28 -5.82 8.81
N VAL A 76 -4.09 -5.66 8.25
CA VAL A 76 -2.96 -6.58 8.49
C VAL A 76 -2.56 -6.64 9.97
N VAL A 77 -2.44 -5.49 10.64
CA VAL A 77 -1.97 -5.44 12.04
C VAL A 77 -3.03 -5.94 13.03
N CYS A 78 -4.32 -5.83 12.70
CA CYS A 78 -5.41 -6.45 13.48
C CYS A 78 -5.42 -7.99 13.38
N LEU A 79 -4.92 -8.53 12.26
CA LEU A 79 -4.90 -9.98 11.98
C LEU A 79 -3.66 -10.66 12.56
N ILE A 80 -2.49 -10.06 12.39
CA ILE A 80 -1.20 -10.63 12.81
C ILE A 80 -0.42 -9.60 13.62
N PRO A 81 0.14 -9.97 14.78
CA PRO A 81 1.03 -9.08 15.53
C PRO A 81 2.22 -8.66 14.67
N TRP A 82 2.49 -7.35 14.62
CA TRP A 82 3.52 -6.76 13.75
C TRP A 82 4.92 -7.35 13.94
N ASN A 83 5.20 -7.94 15.12
CA ASN A 83 6.47 -8.57 15.45
C ASN A 83 6.69 -9.94 14.76
N THR A 84 5.64 -10.57 14.23
CA THR A 84 5.75 -11.86 13.52
C THR A 84 5.67 -11.71 12.01
N ILE A 85 5.69 -10.47 11.49
CA ILE A 85 5.70 -10.20 10.05
C ILE A 85 7.12 -10.44 9.53
N SER A 86 7.35 -11.59 8.91
CA SER A 86 8.59 -11.87 8.17
C SER A 86 8.63 -11.10 6.85
N MET A 87 9.81 -10.59 6.47
CA MET A 87 10.03 -9.90 5.18
C MET A 87 10.05 -10.85 3.97
N GLU A 88 10.11 -12.17 4.17
CA GLU A 88 10.20 -13.17 3.10
C GLU A 88 8.88 -13.41 2.36
N LYS A 89 7.74 -13.16 3.01
CA LYS A 89 6.40 -13.30 2.41
C LYS A 89 5.64 -11.99 2.48
N SER A 90 4.78 -11.75 1.49
CA SER A 90 3.88 -10.59 1.52
C SER A 90 3.01 -10.63 2.78
N PRO A 91 2.94 -9.54 3.56
CA PRO A 91 2.20 -9.50 4.82
C PRO A 91 0.70 -9.78 4.63
N PHE A 92 0.15 -9.47 3.46
CA PHE A 92 -1.23 -9.84 3.11
C PHE A 92 -1.40 -11.35 2.93
N ILE A 93 -0.43 -12.01 2.28
CA ILE A 93 -0.48 -13.47 2.08
C ILE A 93 -0.35 -14.15 3.43
N SER A 94 0.60 -13.73 4.26
CA SER A 94 0.77 -14.24 5.63
C SER A 94 -0.48 -14.02 6.49
N ALA A 95 -1.13 -12.86 6.39
CA ALA A 95 -2.39 -12.55 7.06
C ALA A 95 -3.53 -13.50 6.63
N LEU A 96 -3.65 -13.77 5.34
CA LEU A 96 -4.67 -14.69 4.82
C LEU A 96 -4.39 -16.16 5.18
N GLU A 97 -3.12 -16.58 5.20
CA GLU A 97 -2.72 -17.91 5.67
C GLU A 97 -3.11 -18.12 7.16
N SER A 98 -3.04 -17.07 7.98
CA SER A 98 -3.40 -17.16 9.41
C SER A 98 -4.90 -17.38 9.69
N ILE A 99 -5.78 -16.91 8.80
CA ILE A 99 -7.25 -17.07 8.93
C ILE A 99 -7.71 -18.48 8.49
N ASN A 100 -6.81 -19.33 7.96
CA ASN A 100 -7.15 -20.70 7.55
C ASN A 100 -8.23 -20.79 6.45
N ILE A 101 -8.34 -19.78 5.57
CA ILE A 101 -9.23 -19.85 4.40
C ILE A 101 -8.48 -20.53 3.25
N PRO A 102 -8.91 -21.72 2.79
CA PRO A 102 -8.27 -22.39 1.66
C PRO A 102 -8.38 -21.51 0.39
N PHE A 103 -7.34 -21.53 -0.44
CA PHE A 103 -7.19 -20.76 -1.70
C PHE A 103 -7.05 -19.23 -1.59
N ALA A 104 -7.37 -18.60 -0.46
CA ALA A 104 -7.30 -17.14 -0.33
C ALA A 104 -5.89 -16.59 -0.58
N ALA A 105 -4.86 -17.27 -0.06
CA ALA A 105 -3.46 -16.93 -0.27
C ALA A 105 -3.04 -16.98 -1.75
N SER A 106 -3.47 -18.02 -2.47
CA SER A 106 -3.17 -18.19 -3.91
C SER A 106 -3.85 -17.14 -4.77
N ILE A 107 -5.10 -16.79 -4.47
CA ILE A 107 -5.83 -15.72 -5.17
C ILE A 107 -5.14 -14.38 -4.93
N MET A 108 -4.77 -14.06 -3.69
CA MET A 108 -4.06 -12.82 -3.38
C MET A 108 -2.72 -12.73 -4.13
N ASN A 109 -1.98 -13.83 -4.22
CA ASN A 109 -0.73 -13.85 -4.99
C ASN A 109 -0.99 -13.55 -6.48
N ALA A 110 -2.02 -14.15 -7.08
CA ALA A 110 -2.41 -13.85 -8.46
C ALA A 110 -2.79 -12.37 -8.65
N VAL A 111 -3.56 -11.80 -7.72
CA VAL A 111 -3.94 -10.36 -7.75
C VAL A 111 -2.70 -9.47 -7.68
N VAL A 112 -1.77 -9.75 -6.77
CA VAL A 112 -0.52 -8.98 -6.63
C VAL A 112 0.33 -9.07 -7.89
N LEU A 113 0.40 -10.24 -8.52
CA LEU A 113 1.14 -10.43 -9.76
C LEU A 113 0.53 -9.61 -10.90
N VAL A 114 -0.79 -9.69 -11.09
CA VAL A 114 -1.51 -8.93 -12.12
C VAL A 114 -1.38 -7.42 -11.87
N ALA A 115 -1.51 -6.97 -10.63
CA ALA A 115 -1.33 -5.58 -10.26
C ALA A 115 0.10 -5.09 -10.54
N SER A 116 1.12 -5.88 -10.16
CA SER A 116 2.53 -5.56 -10.42
C SER A 116 2.82 -5.46 -11.91
N PHE A 117 2.25 -6.38 -12.70
CA PHE A 117 2.38 -6.36 -14.15
C PHE A 117 1.74 -5.11 -14.76
N SER A 118 0.56 -4.70 -14.28
CA SER A 118 -0.11 -3.46 -14.71
C SER A 118 0.70 -2.21 -14.38
N VAL A 119 1.33 -2.15 -13.20
CA VAL A 119 2.18 -1.01 -12.83
C VAL A 119 3.44 -0.98 -13.71
N MET A 120 4.02 -2.14 -13.99
CA MET A 120 5.20 -2.27 -14.84
C MET A 120 4.94 -1.78 -16.28
N THR A 121 3.81 -2.17 -16.89
CA THR A 121 3.46 -1.70 -18.24
C THR A 121 3.21 -0.20 -18.29
N GLY A 122 2.53 0.37 -17.29
CA GLY A 122 2.33 1.82 -17.18
C GLY A 122 3.65 2.59 -17.00
N SER A 123 4.55 2.07 -16.17
CA SER A 123 5.87 2.67 -15.92
C SER A 123 6.75 2.62 -17.17
N TYR A 124 6.67 1.52 -17.93
CA TYR A 124 7.42 1.37 -19.18
C TYR A 124 6.92 2.35 -20.26
N PHE A 125 5.60 2.52 -20.38
CA PHE A 125 5.02 3.52 -21.29
C PHE A 125 5.45 4.95 -20.90
N SER A 126 5.39 5.26 -19.61
CA SER A 126 5.83 6.54 -19.05
C SER A 126 7.30 6.84 -19.38
N ALA A 127 8.18 5.84 -19.29
CA ALA A 127 9.60 5.98 -19.64
C ALA A 127 9.81 6.23 -21.15
N ILE A 128 9.04 5.59 -22.02
CA ILE A 128 9.12 5.81 -23.48
C ILE A 128 8.70 7.24 -23.84
N MET A 129 7.67 7.78 -23.20
CA MET A 129 7.17 9.13 -23.50
C MET A 129 8.12 10.25 -23.03
N MET A 130 9.04 9.96 -22.10
CA MET A 130 10.05 10.91 -21.63
C MET A 130 11.30 10.98 -22.53
N LEU A 131 11.58 9.95 -23.32
CA LEU A 131 12.72 9.88 -24.25
C LEU A 131 12.40 10.54 -25.60
#